data_AF-A0ABD5VGV4-F1
#
_entry.id   AF-A0ABD5VGV4-F1
#
_cell.length_a   1.000
_cell.length_b   1.000
_cell.length_c   1.000
_cell.angle_alpha   90.00
_cell.angle_beta   90.00
_cell.angle_gamma   90.00
#
_symmetry.space_group_name_H-M   'P 1'
#
loop_
_entity.id
_entity.type
_entity.pdbx_description
1 polymer ?
#
loop_
_entity_poly.entity_id
_entity_poly.type
_entity_poly.pdbx_seq_one_letter_code
_entity_poly.pdbx_strand_id
1 'polypeptide(L)'
;MSDVPTAQSSTDHVTPTRLASATAALLGIALASYGGYTQYTITAQVAAGVCDGCTPWHPLFVVAPLLVGVTLLSAGSYAFAKTTC
;
A
#
# COMPACT_ATOMS: atom_id res chain seq x y z
N MET A 1 -14.01 -30.37 33.96
CA MET A 1 -13.84 -30.53 32.50
C MET A 1 -14.03 -29.15 31.91
N SER A 2 -12.91 -28.48 31.61
CA SER A 2 -12.90 -27.14 31.02
C SER A 2 -12.36 -27.29 29.62
N ASP A 3 -13.21 -27.06 28.62
CA ASP A 3 -12.81 -27.02 27.22
C ASP A 3 -11.89 -25.81 27.03
N VAL A 4 -10.60 -26.07 26.83
CA VAL A 4 -9.66 -25.08 26.32
C VAL A 4 -10.05 -24.85 24.86
N PRO A 5 -10.43 -23.63 24.44
CA PRO A 5 -10.58 -23.35 23.03
C PRO A 5 -9.21 -23.51 22.38
N THR A 6 -9.02 -24.61 21.65
CA THR A 6 -7.93 -24.72 20.70
C THR A 6 -8.13 -23.60 19.70
N ALA A 7 -7.34 -22.53 19.85
CA ALA A 7 -7.15 -21.59 18.77
C ALA A 7 -6.70 -22.44 17.58
N GLN A 8 -7.61 -22.67 16.63
CA GLN A 8 -7.28 -23.24 15.34
C GLN A 8 -6.34 -22.23 14.68
N SER A 9 -5.05 -22.37 14.97
CA SER A 9 -3.99 -21.94 14.08
C SER A 9 -4.17 -22.80 12.84
N SER A 10 -5.10 -22.38 11.97
CA SER A 10 -5.15 -22.87 10.61
C SER A 10 -3.74 -22.64 10.08
N THR A 11 -3.02 -23.73 9.80
CA THR A 11 -1.76 -23.67 9.07
C THR A 11 -2.13 -23.23 7.67
N ASP A 12 -2.37 -21.94 7.56
CA ASP A 12 -2.75 -21.27 6.34
C ASP A 12 -1.54 -21.44 5.42
N HIS A 13 -1.67 -22.31 4.42
CA HIS A 13 -0.54 -22.75 3.63
C HIS A 13 0.20 -21.52 3.09
N VAL A 14 1.45 -21.34 3.54
CA VAL A 14 2.34 -20.30 3.01
C VAL A 14 2.76 -20.75 1.63
N THR A 15 1.90 -20.47 0.66
CA THR A 15 2.19 -20.70 -0.75
C THR A 15 2.98 -19.51 -1.30
N PRO A 16 3.89 -19.73 -2.28
CA PRO A 16 4.65 -18.65 -2.89
C PRO A 16 3.76 -17.53 -3.46
N THR A 17 2.59 -17.88 -3.97
CA THR A 17 1.58 -16.94 -4.49
C THR A 17 0.95 -16.09 -3.39
N ARG A 18 0.72 -16.66 -2.20
CA ARG A 18 0.22 -15.92 -1.04
C ARG A 18 1.26 -14.96 -0.49
N LEU A 19 2.53 -15.38 -0.46
CA LEU A 19 3.64 -14.50 -0.10
C LEU A 19 3.77 -13.35 -1.11
N ALA A 20 3.72 -13.64 -2.41
CA ALA A 20 3.84 -12.63 -3.46
C ALA A 20 2.69 -11.61 -3.46
N SER A 21 1.46 -12.03 -3.15
CA SER A 21 0.31 -11.12 -3.06
C SER A 21 0.37 -10.26 -1.79
N ALA A 22 0.81 -10.81 -0.67
CA ALA A 22 1.04 -10.05 0.56
C ALA A 22 2.16 -9.01 0.38
N THR A 23 3.29 -9.39 -0.24
CA THR A 23 4.38 -8.44 -0.53
C THR A 23 3.94 -7.35 -1.50
N ALA A 24 3.18 -7.69 -2.54
CA ALA A 24 2.59 -6.71 -3.45
C ALA A 24 1.68 -5.72 -2.71
N ALA A 25 0.84 -6.19 -1.79
CA ALA A 25 -0.01 -5.33 -0.99
C ALA A 25 0.81 -4.38 -0.09
N LEU A 26 1.84 -4.89 0.59
CA LEU A 26 2.72 -4.08 1.44
C LEU A 26 3.49 -3.02 0.64
N LEU A 27 4.03 -3.39 -0.52
CA LEU A 27 4.65 -2.43 -1.45
C LEU A 27 3.63 -1.39 -1.92
N GLY A 28 2.40 -1.83 -2.22
CA GLY A 28 1.30 -0.95 -2.58
C GLY A 28 1.00 0.12 -1.52
N ILE A 29 0.92 -0.29 -0.25
CA ILE A 29 0.72 0.63 0.89
C ILE A 29 1.85 1.66 0.95
N ALA A 30 3.11 1.21 0.87
CA ALA A 30 4.26 2.09 0.98
C ALA A 30 4.28 3.14 -0.15
N LEU A 31 4.06 2.71 -1.40
CA LEU A 31 4.05 3.60 -2.56
C LEU A 31 2.86 4.57 -2.55
N ALA A 32 1.67 4.09 -2.19
CA ALA A 32 0.47 4.92 -2.09
C ALA A 32 0.63 5.97 -0.98
N SER A 33 1.18 5.57 0.16
CA SER A 33 1.46 6.47 1.29
C SER A 33 2.49 7.52 0.91
N TYR A 34 3.56 7.14 0.20
CA TYR A 34 4.57 8.08 -0.28
C TYR A 34 3.99 9.10 -1.27
N GLY A 35 3.27 8.64 -2.30
CA GLY A 35 2.63 9.53 -3.28
C GLY A 35 1.57 10.44 -2.66
N GLY A 36 0.81 9.94 -1.69
CA GLY A 36 -0.17 10.73 -0.94
C GLY A 36 0.50 11.77 -0.03
N TYR A 37 1.58 11.39 0.66
CA TYR A 37 2.37 12.31 1.48
C TYR A 37 2.99 13.43 0.64
N THR A 38 3.60 13.10 -0.50
CA THR A 38 4.20 14.11 -1.37
C THR A 38 3.15 15.05 -1.93
N GLN A 39 1.99 14.55 -2.36
CA GLN A 39 0.87 15.39 -2.78
C GLN A 39 0.38 16.32 -1.65
N TYR A 40 0.28 15.81 -0.43
CA TYR A 40 -0.16 16.57 0.74
C TYR A 40 0.80 17.70 1.09
N THR A 41 2.10 17.43 1.19
CA THR A 41 3.12 18.45 1.53
C THR A 41 3.20 19.55 0.49
N ILE A 42 3.13 19.16 -0.79
CA ILE A 42 2.97 20.05 -1.95
C ILE A 42 1.76 20.96 -1.76
N THR A 43 0.58 20.38 -1.53
CA THR A 43 -0.66 21.16 -1.40
C THR A 43 -0.59 22.13 -0.24
N ALA A 44 0.02 21.72 0.88
CA ALA A 44 0.24 22.59 2.03
C ALA A 44 1.18 23.77 1.74
N GLN A 45 2.25 23.55 0.96
CA GLN A 45 3.16 24.61 0.52
C GLN A 45 2.49 25.61 -0.42
N VAL A 46 1.66 25.14 -1.35
CA VAL A 46 0.84 26.02 -2.22
C VAL A 46 -0.10 26.87 -1.37
N ALA A 47 -0.82 26.24 -0.44
CA ALA A 47 -1.76 26.93 0.43
C ALA A 47 -1.08 27.99 1.32
N ALA A 48 0.17 27.75 1.71
CA ALA A 48 0.97 28.67 2.51
C ALA A 48 1.68 29.76 1.67
N GLY A 49 1.54 29.75 0.34
CA GLY A 49 2.14 30.75 -0.56
C GLY A 49 3.66 30.64 -0.71
N VAL A 50 4.26 29.50 -0.33
CA VAL A 50 5.72 29.29 -0.24
C VAL A 50 6.31 28.67 -1.53
N CYS A 51 5.59 28.76 -2.64
CA CYS A 51 6.01 28.13 -3.90
C CYS A 51 7.03 28.98 -4.66
N ASP A 52 8.26 29.06 -4.15
CA ASP A 52 9.41 29.69 -4.81
C ASP A 52 9.98 28.79 -5.92
N GLY A 53 9.20 28.48 -6.96
CA GLY A 53 9.65 28.02 -8.29
C GLY A 53 10.58 26.79 -8.43
N CYS A 54 11.07 26.22 -7.34
CA CYS A 54 12.17 25.27 -7.29
C CYS A 54 11.69 23.95 -6.69
N THR A 55 11.45 22.98 -7.59
CA THR A 55 11.43 21.51 -7.36
C THR A 55 10.29 20.88 -6.54
N PRO A 56 9.96 19.57 -6.76
CA PRO A 56 9.91 18.80 -7.99
C PRO A 56 8.46 18.27 -8.18
N TRP A 57 7.57 19.11 -8.69
CA TRP A 57 6.15 18.82 -8.94
C TRP A 57 5.93 17.85 -10.10
N HIS A 58 7.00 17.21 -10.59
CA HIS A 58 6.90 16.39 -11.77
C HIS A 58 5.97 15.23 -11.45
N PRO A 59 4.86 15.04 -12.18
CA PRO A 59 3.85 14.03 -11.87
C PRO A 59 4.43 12.61 -11.77
N LEU A 60 5.58 12.34 -12.38
CA LEU A 60 6.30 11.08 -12.22
C LEU A 60 6.79 10.79 -10.78
N PHE A 61 7.01 11.80 -9.94
CA PHE A 61 7.44 11.61 -8.55
C PHE A 61 6.28 11.62 -7.54
N VAL A 62 5.09 12.06 -7.97
CA VAL A 62 3.91 12.20 -7.09
C VAL A 62 2.81 11.24 -7.51
N VAL A 63 2.37 11.34 -8.77
CA VAL A 63 1.25 10.57 -9.32
C VAL A 63 1.67 9.15 -9.65
N ALA A 64 2.84 8.93 -10.24
CA ALA A 64 3.27 7.58 -10.59
C ALA A 64 3.42 6.65 -9.37
N PRO A 65 4.13 7.02 -8.28
CA PRO A 65 4.17 6.17 -7.09
C PRO A 65 2.79 6.01 -6.45
N LEU A 66 1.93 7.04 -6.46
CA LEU A 66 0.56 6.90 -5.96
C LEU A 66 -0.24 5.85 -6.75
N LEU A 67 -0.26 5.96 -8.08
CA LEU A 67 -1.02 5.04 -8.94
C LEU A 67 -0.46 3.62 -8.90
N VAL A 68 0.86 3.46 -8.95
CA VAL A 68 1.49 2.14 -8.82
C VAL A 68 1.19 1.55 -7.44
N GLY A 69 1.27 2.36 -6.39
CA GLY A 69 0.92 1.95 -5.03
C GLY A 69 -0.51 1.47 -4.90
N VAL A 70 -1.48 2.25 -5.39
CA VAL A 70 -2.91 1.89 -5.38
C VAL A 70 -3.16 0.63 -6.21
N THR A 71 -2.50 0.49 -7.36
CA THR A 71 -2.64 -0.70 -8.22
C THR A 71 -2.07 -1.95 -7.55
N LEU A 72 -0.89 -1.86 -6.96
CA LEU A 72 -0.28 -2.97 -6.21
C LEU A 72 -1.08 -3.34 -4.97
N LEU A 73 -1.60 -2.35 -4.25
CA LEU A 73 -2.44 -2.56 -3.08
C LEU A 73 -3.73 -3.30 -3.47
N SER A 74 -4.45 -2.77 -4.46
CA SER A 74 -5.71 -3.37 -4.92
C SER A 74 -5.51 -4.77 -5.50
N ALA A 75 -4.52 -4.96 -6.38
CA ALA A 75 -4.23 -6.27 -6.97
C ALA A 75 -3.70 -7.27 -5.93
N GLY A 76 -2.78 -6.85 -5.06
CA GLY A 76 -2.22 -7.67 -3.99
C GLY A 76 -3.29 -8.11 -2.98
N SER A 77 -4.11 -7.18 -2.49
CA SER A 77 -5.21 -7.51 -1.58
C SER A 77 -6.26 -8.41 -2.24
N TYR A 78 -6.62 -8.17 -3.50
CA TYR A 78 -7.56 -9.02 -4.24
C TYR A 78 -7.02 -10.44 -4.43
N ALA A 79 -5.77 -10.58 -4.87
CA ALA A 79 -5.13 -11.87 -5.05
C ALA A 79 -4.99 -12.63 -3.72
N PHE A 80 -4.61 -11.93 -2.66
CA PHE A 80 -4.51 -12.50 -1.31
C PHE A 80 -5.86 -13.02 -0.83
N ALA A 81 -6.93 -12.22 -0.96
CA ALA A 81 -8.29 -12.61 -0.61
C ALA A 81 -8.75 -13.86 -1.39
N LYS A 82 -8.49 -13.91 -2.70
CA LYS A 82 -8.84 -15.06 -3.55
C LYS A 82 -8.13 -16.36 -3.16
N THR A 83 -6.91 -16.27 -2.62
CA THR A 83 -6.14 -17.45 -2.15
C THR A 83 -6.51 -17.93 -0.74
N THR A 84 -7.49 -17.29 -0.09
CA THR A 84 -7.87 -17.57 1.31
C THR A 84 -9.21 -18.34 1.41
N CYS A 85 -9.70 -18.90 0.30
CA CYS A 85 -10.93 -19.71 0.24
C CYS A 85 -10.62 -21.16 -0.11
#